data_AF-A0A1V3NV75-F1
#
_entry.id   AF-A0A1V3NV75-F1
#
_cell.length_a   1.000
_cell.length_b   1.000
_cell.length_c   1.000
_cell.angle_alpha   90.00
_cell.angle_beta   90.00
_cell.angle_gamma   90.00
#
_symmetry.space_group_name_H-M   'P 1'
#
loop_
_entity.id
_entity.type
_entity.pdbx_description
1 polymer ?
#
loop_
_entity_poly.entity_id
_entity_poly.type
_entity_poly.pdbx_seq_one_letter_code
_entity_poly.pdbx_strand_id
1 'polypeptide(L)'
;MDLRDTYLRLRRKHPHANASAALRSARNHLRLQERIARTGFEWEDDRHYNPTATWSEAGFDLVAKVTADEHGWWEEIGCGNGRFSDTWESGAVRHHRGGSRDCRWFIPLNADYAHQEYERACDYGRGWTYVRLEVVAIRTDIELSRSALHGLESDSGEDYFTETAFELADRAIEEACEAIGRLCRSH
;
A
#
# COMPACT_ATOMS: atom_id res chain seq x y z
N MET A 1 6.14 -21.60 12.66
CA MET A 1 4.89 -21.83 11.87
C MET A 1 5.28 -22.57 10.60
N ASP A 2 4.58 -23.65 10.22
CA ASP A 2 4.95 -24.48 9.04
C ASP A 2 4.30 -23.97 7.74
N LEU A 3 5.00 -24.10 6.61
CA LEU A 3 4.55 -23.73 5.27
C LEU A 3 3.30 -24.50 4.87
N ARG A 4 3.24 -25.79 5.21
CA ARG A 4 2.09 -26.63 4.89
C ARG A 4 0.83 -26.11 5.56
N ASP A 5 0.90 -25.78 6.84
CA ASP A 5 -0.25 -25.29 7.61
C ASP A 5 -0.71 -23.91 7.12
N THR A 6 0.23 -23.03 6.80
CA THR A 6 -0.05 -21.70 6.24
C THR A 6 -0.72 -21.81 4.88
N TYR A 7 -0.19 -22.67 4.00
CA TYR A 7 -0.78 -22.96 2.69
C TYR A 7 -2.21 -23.52 2.80
N LEU A 8 -2.43 -24.51 3.66
CA LEU A 8 -3.76 -25.11 3.84
C LEU A 8 -4.77 -24.08 4.38
N ARG A 9 -4.33 -23.20 5.29
CA ARG A 9 -5.16 -22.11 5.81
C ARG A 9 -5.57 -21.12 4.70
N LEU A 10 -4.61 -20.70 3.87
CA LEU A 10 -4.88 -19.80 2.75
C LEU A 10 -5.80 -20.43 1.69
N ARG A 11 -5.62 -21.74 1.41
CA ARG A 11 -6.52 -22.49 0.51
C ARG A 11 -7.95 -22.59 1.04
N ARG A 12 -8.16 -22.64 2.36
CA ARG A 12 -9.49 -22.59 2.96
C ARG A 12 -10.09 -21.19 2.90
N LYS A 13 -9.30 -20.15 3.15
CA LYS A 13 -9.74 -18.74 3.11
C LYS A 13 -10.06 -18.27 1.68
N HIS A 14 -9.31 -18.77 0.70
CA HIS A 14 -9.42 -18.41 -0.71
C HIS A 14 -9.55 -19.67 -1.59
N PRO A 15 -10.71 -20.34 -1.59
CA PRO A 15 -10.89 -21.63 -2.28
C PRO A 15 -10.68 -21.54 -3.80
N HIS A 16 -10.94 -20.36 -4.39
CA HIS A 16 -10.78 -20.10 -5.82
C HIS A 16 -9.35 -19.70 -6.23
N ALA A 17 -8.46 -19.40 -5.28
CA ALA A 17 -7.06 -19.09 -5.61
C ALA A 17 -6.38 -20.36 -6.15
N ASN A 18 -5.70 -20.24 -7.30
CA ASN A 18 -4.96 -21.37 -7.84
C ASN A 18 -3.84 -21.83 -6.87
N ALA A 19 -3.46 -23.10 -6.95
CA ALA A 19 -2.53 -23.71 -5.98
C ALA A 19 -1.16 -23.00 -5.96
N SER A 20 -0.67 -22.56 -7.12
CA SER A 20 0.60 -21.84 -7.22
C SER A 20 0.55 -20.46 -6.55
N ALA A 21 -0.53 -19.70 -6.72
CA ALA A 21 -0.74 -18.42 -6.06
C ALA A 21 -0.86 -18.60 -4.54
N ALA A 22 -1.61 -19.61 -4.09
CA ALA A 22 -1.73 -19.91 -2.66
C ALA A 22 -0.39 -20.32 -2.04
N LEU A 23 0.43 -21.12 -2.74
CA LEU A 23 1.77 -21.49 -2.29
C LEU A 23 2.73 -20.30 -2.24
N ARG A 24 2.69 -19.43 -3.26
CA ARG A 24 3.48 -18.20 -3.29
C ARG A 24 3.09 -17.28 -2.13
N SER A 25 1.79 -17.06 -1.91
CA SER A 25 1.28 -16.27 -0.79
C SER A 25 1.71 -16.86 0.56
N ALA A 26 1.66 -18.18 0.73
CA ALA A 26 2.13 -18.83 1.97
C ALA A 26 3.62 -18.62 2.21
N ARG A 27 4.45 -18.68 1.16
CA ARG A 27 5.90 -18.40 1.25
C ARG A 27 6.17 -16.94 1.58
N ASN A 28 5.48 -16.01 0.92
CA ASN A 28 5.59 -14.58 1.21
C ASN A 28 5.22 -14.29 2.67
N HIS A 29 4.11 -14.84 3.15
CA HIS A 29 3.66 -14.67 4.53
C HIS A 29 4.71 -15.19 5.54
N LEU A 30 5.30 -16.37 5.32
CA LEU A 30 6.36 -16.86 6.19
C LEU A 30 7.62 -15.98 6.16
N ARG A 31 8.06 -15.57 4.96
CA ARG A 31 9.19 -14.65 4.81
C ARG A 31 8.96 -13.33 5.54
N LEU A 32 7.74 -12.81 5.46
CA LEU A 32 7.32 -11.58 6.13
C LEU A 32 7.43 -11.74 7.65
N GLN A 33 6.84 -12.81 8.20
CA GLN A 33 6.86 -13.09 9.64
C GLN A 33 8.28 -13.31 10.19
N GLU A 34 9.16 -13.97 9.42
CA GLU A 34 10.57 -14.10 9.79
C GLU A 34 11.29 -12.74 9.82
N ARG A 35 11.03 -11.87 8.84
CA ARG A 35 11.62 -10.53 8.80
C ARG A 35 11.11 -9.65 9.93
N ILE A 36 9.80 -9.70 10.24
CA ILE A 36 9.20 -9.03 11.40
C ILE A 36 9.90 -9.49 12.69
N ALA A 37 9.97 -10.81 12.92
CA ALA A 37 10.59 -11.37 14.12
C ALA A 37 12.07 -11.00 14.27
N ARG A 38 12.81 -10.90 13.16
CA ARG A 38 14.23 -10.52 13.15
C ARG A 38 14.44 -9.04 13.46
N THR A 39 13.56 -8.18 12.97
CA THR A 39 13.71 -6.72 13.04
C THR A 39 13.01 -6.11 14.24
N GLY A 40 12.09 -6.84 14.88
CA GLY A 40 11.21 -6.30 15.90
C GLY A 40 10.20 -5.30 15.33
N PHE A 41 9.91 -5.39 14.02
CA PHE A 41 8.99 -4.48 13.34
C PHE A 41 7.59 -4.54 13.98
N GLU A 42 7.09 -3.38 14.37
CA GLU A 42 5.74 -3.20 14.91
C GLU A 42 5.20 -1.86 14.43
N TRP A 43 3.91 -1.83 14.08
CA TRP A 43 3.21 -0.59 13.78
C TRP A 43 2.76 0.09 15.07
N GLU A 44 3.06 1.38 15.16
CA GLU A 44 2.61 2.29 16.21
C GLU A 44 1.90 3.48 15.58
N ASP A 45 0.98 4.10 16.31
CA ASP A 45 0.34 5.33 15.85
C ASP A 45 1.16 6.57 16.27
N ASP A 46 1.42 7.47 15.32
CA ASP A 46 1.97 8.78 15.64
C ASP A 46 0.93 9.67 16.36
N ARG A 47 1.35 10.87 16.78
CA ARG A 47 0.48 11.85 17.45
C ARG A 47 -0.76 12.29 16.63
N HIS A 48 -0.78 11.98 15.34
CA HIS A 48 -1.86 12.26 14.40
C HIS A 48 -2.61 10.99 13.98
N TYR A 49 -2.41 9.87 14.70
CA TYR A 49 -3.00 8.56 14.42
C TYR A 49 -2.63 8.00 13.06
N ASN A 50 -1.43 8.35 12.57
CA ASN A 50 -0.90 7.72 11.37
C ASN A 50 0.00 6.54 11.76
N PRO A 51 -0.16 5.37 11.12
CA PRO A 51 0.73 4.24 11.33
C PRO A 51 2.18 4.58 10.99
N THR A 52 3.07 4.29 11.92
CA THR A 52 4.51 4.43 11.83
C THR A 52 5.20 3.19 12.35
N ALA A 53 6.36 2.85 11.82
CA ALA A 53 7.17 1.75 12.36
C ALA A 53 8.64 2.15 12.29
N THR A 54 9.42 1.78 13.31
CA THR A 54 10.86 2.02 13.36
C THR A 54 11.58 0.71 13.62
N TRP A 55 12.63 0.42 12.86
CA TRP A 55 13.46 -0.77 13.07
C TRP A 55 14.87 -0.55 12.53
N SER A 56 15.82 -1.39 12.93
CA SER A 56 17.18 -1.35 12.39
C SER A 56 17.43 -2.54 11.47
N GLU A 57 18.01 -2.28 10.30
CA GLU A 57 18.35 -3.31 9.32
C GLU A 57 19.55 -2.89 8.47
N ALA A 58 20.44 -3.83 8.16
CA ALA A 58 21.63 -3.61 7.34
C ALA A 58 22.55 -2.44 7.79
N GLY A 59 22.50 -2.07 9.08
CA GLY A 59 23.30 -0.95 9.63
C GLY A 59 22.66 0.43 9.44
N PHE A 60 21.38 0.48 9.08
CA PHE A 60 20.55 1.67 9.01
C PHE A 60 19.41 1.60 10.01
N ASP A 61 19.01 2.75 10.52
CA ASP A 61 17.75 2.93 11.23
C ASP A 61 16.69 3.33 10.19
N LEU A 62 15.63 2.56 10.12
CA LEU A 62 14.56 2.70 9.14
C LEU A 62 13.31 3.21 9.83
N VAL A 63 12.64 4.16 9.18
CA VAL A 63 11.36 4.71 9.64
C VAL A 63 10.36 4.58 8.52
N ALA A 64 9.32 3.79 8.72
CA ALA A 64 8.15 3.72 7.87
C ALA A 64 7.05 4.64 8.38
N LYS A 65 6.36 5.31 7.47
CA LYS A 65 5.22 6.16 7.79
C LYS A 65 4.14 6.08 6.72
N VAL A 66 2.92 5.81 7.16
CA VAL A 66 1.70 5.96 6.35
C VAL A 66 1.20 7.41 6.51
N THR A 67 0.79 8.05 5.43
CA THR A 67 0.19 9.40 5.46
C THR A 67 -0.94 9.49 4.45
N ALA A 68 -1.84 10.45 4.61
CA ALA A 68 -2.88 10.71 3.61
C ALA A 68 -2.24 11.08 2.26
N ASP A 69 -2.75 10.50 1.17
CA ASP A 69 -2.43 10.90 -0.19
C ASP A 69 -3.52 11.86 -0.69
N GLU A 70 -3.31 13.15 -0.45
CA GLU A 70 -4.26 14.21 -0.78
C GLU A 70 -4.52 14.33 -2.30
N HIS A 71 -3.60 13.83 -3.13
CA HIS A 71 -3.69 13.87 -4.59
C HIS A 71 -4.22 12.56 -5.20
N GLY A 72 -4.14 11.44 -4.47
CA GLY A 72 -4.57 10.13 -4.95
C GLY A 72 -6.00 10.12 -5.49
N TRP A 73 -6.92 10.90 -4.92
CA TRP A 73 -8.29 11.00 -5.47
C TRP A 73 -8.33 11.57 -6.89
N TRP A 74 -7.59 12.64 -7.15
CA TRP A 74 -7.65 13.35 -8.42
C TRP A 74 -6.79 12.69 -9.50
N GLU A 75 -5.71 12.03 -9.09
CA GLU A 75 -4.76 11.39 -9.99
C GLU A 75 -5.13 9.93 -10.29
N GLU A 76 -5.77 9.21 -9.36
CA GLU A 76 -6.03 7.77 -9.50
C GLU A 76 -7.50 7.38 -9.70
N ILE A 77 -8.47 8.26 -9.47
CA ILE A 77 -9.88 8.00 -9.85
C ILE A 77 -10.07 8.29 -11.34
N GLY A 78 -9.57 7.29 -12.04
CA GLY A 78 -9.52 7.03 -13.47
C GLY A 78 -8.81 5.69 -13.73
N CYS A 79 -8.03 5.19 -12.76
CA CYS A 79 -7.16 4.03 -12.90
C CYS A 79 -7.59 2.81 -12.06
N GLY A 80 -8.29 2.98 -10.93
CA GLY A 80 -8.63 1.87 -10.03
C GLY A 80 -10.06 1.33 -10.12
N ASN A 81 -11.06 2.21 -10.00
CA ASN A 81 -12.47 1.85 -9.90
C ASN A 81 -13.36 2.51 -10.97
N GLY A 82 -12.84 3.45 -11.77
CA GLY A 82 -13.63 4.24 -12.72
C GLY A 82 -13.52 5.74 -12.47
N ARG A 83 -14.39 6.54 -13.10
CA ARG A 83 -14.37 8.02 -13.03
C ARG A 83 -15.76 8.64 -12.96
N PHE A 84 -15.87 9.78 -12.30
CA PHE A 84 -17.08 10.61 -12.35
C PHE A 84 -17.08 11.50 -13.61
N SER A 85 -18.23 11.61 -14.28
CA SER A 85 -18.40 12.35 -15.54
C SER A 85 -19.78 13.00 -15.63
N ASP A 86 -19.85 14.16 -16.27
CA ASP A 86 -21.15 14.77 -16.65
C ASP A 86 -21.74 14.17 -17.92
N THR A 87 -20.92 13.45 -18.69
CA THR A 87 -21.32 12.79 -19.93
C THR A 87 -21.60 11.32 -19.66
N TRP A 88 -22.72 10.83 -20.19
CA TRP A 88 -23.05 9.41 -20.15
C TRP A 88 -22.16 8.62 -21.11
N GLU A 89 -21.66 7.46 -20.66
CA GLU A 89 -20.96 6.47 -21.48
C GLU A 89 -21.54 5.07 -21.26
N SER A 90 -21.21 4.11 -22.13
CA SER A 90 -21.72 2.73 -21.99
C SER A 90 -21.30 2.13 -20.64
N GLY A 91 -22.26 1.53 -19.93
CA GLY A 91 -22.03 0.97 -18.59
C GLY A 91 -22.08 1.99 -17.45
N ALA A 92 -22.35 3.28 -17.73
CA ALA A 92 -22.42 4.32 -16.72
C ALA A 92 -23.52 4.06 -15.67
N VAL A 93 -23.18 4.31 -14.41
CA VAL A 93 -24.10 4.32 -13.28
C VAL A 93 -24.51 5.76 -12.98
N ARG A 94 -25.80 6.01 -12.76
CA ARG A 94 -26.29 7.36 -12.41
C ARG A 94 -25.88 7.72 -10.98
N HIS A 95 -25.15 8.82 -10.84
CA HIS A 95 -24.76 9.34 -9.54
C HIS A 95 -25.93 10.10 -8.88
N HIS A 96 -26.16 9.86 -7.60
CA HIS A 96 -27.31 10.39 -6.86
C HIS A 96 -26.96 10.98 -5.49
N ARG A 97 -25.67 10.97 -5.08
CA ARG A 97 -25.22 11.51 -3.78
C ARG A 97 -24.60 12.89 -4.00
N GLY A 98 -25.23 13.97 -3.53
CA GLY A 98 -24.69 15.34 -3.70
C GLY A 98 -23.37 15.57 -2.94
N GLY A 99 -22.46 16.38 -3.49
CA GLY A 99 -21.14 16.73 -2.95
C GLY A 99 -20.18 17.22 -4.05
N SER A 100 -18.87 17.39 -3.79
CA SER A 100 -17.80 17.77 -4.76
C SER A 100 -17.61 16.81 -5.96
N ARG A 101 -18.59 15.93 -6.17
CA ARG A 101 -18.76 14.87 -7.14
C ARG A 101 -19.98 15.18 -8.03
N ASP A 102 -20.28 16.47 -8.28
CA ASP A 102 -21.49 16.98 -8.96
C ASP A 102 -21.75 16.42 -10.37
N CYS A 103 -20.85 15.60 -10.88
CA CYS A 103 -21.02 14.79 -12.06
C CYS A 103 -22.25 13.87 -11.97
N ARG A 104 -23.04 13.84 -13.04
CA ARG A 104 -24.28 13.04 -13.12
C ARG A 104 -24.06 11.54 -13.27
N TRP A 105 -22.89 11.13 -13.73
CA TRP A 105 -22.59 9.74 -14.09
C TRP A 105 -21.28 9.28 -13.47
N PHE A 106 -21.22 8.00 -13.17
CA PHE A 106 -19.99 7.28 -12.86
C PHE A 106 -19.73 6.28 -13.97
N ILE A 107 -18.55 6.36 -14.57
CA ILE A 107 -18.09 5.49 -15.64
C ILE A 107 -17.17 4.45 -14.99
N PRO A 108 -17.63 3.19 -14.85
CA PRO A 108 -16.82 2.15 -14.23
C PRO A 108 -15.61 1.81 -15.10
N LEU A 109 -14.56 1.31 -14.46
CA LEU A 109 -13.43 0.73 -15.21
C LEU A 109 -13.82 -0.64 -15.77
N ASN A 110 -14.59 -1.41 -15.00
CA ASN A 110 -15.15 -2.67 -15.44
C ASN A 110 -16.67 -2.68 -15.34
N ALA A 111 -17.32 -2.72 -16.51
CA ALA A 111 -18.78 -2.73 -16.61
C ALA A 111 -19.44 -3.90 -15.87
N ASP A 112 -18.76 -5.05 -15.74
CA ASP A 112 -19.29 -6.22 -15.03
C ASP A 112 -19.44 -5.98 -13.52
N TYR A 113 -18.68 -5.04 -12.97
CA TYR A 113 -18.66 -4.67 -11.55
C TYR A 113 -19.13 -3.24 -11.30
N ALA A 114 -19.84 -2.64 -12.27
CA ALA A 114 -20.15 -1.22 -12.30
C ALA A 114 -20.76 -0.67 -10.99
N HIS A 115 -21.71 -1.40 -10.40
CA HIS A 115 -22.35 -0.98 -9.14
C HIS A 115 -21.42 -1.12 -7.93
N GLN A 116 -20.58 -2.16 -7.88
CA GLN A 116 -19.63 -2.35 -6.80
C GLN A 116 -18.55 -1.27 -6.84
N GLU A 117 -18.01 -1.01 -8.03
CA GLU A 117 -17.04 0.07 -8.27
C GLU A 117 -17.63 1.44 -7.94
N TYR A 118 -18.89 1.70 -8.30
CA TYR A 118 -19.61 2.93 -7.94
C TYR A 118 -19.77 3.11 -6.43
N GLU A 119 -20.24 2.08 -5.72
CA GLU A 119 -20.41 2.15 -4.27
C GLU A 119 -19.06 2.34 -3.57
N ARG A 120 -18.01 1.63 -4.02
CA ARG A 120 -16.63 1.83 -3.53
C ARG A 120 -16.17 3.27 -3.75
N ALA A 121 -16.31 3.81 -4.96
CA ALA A 121 -15.93 5.20 -5.26
C ALA A 121 -16.73 6.23 -4.45
N CYS A 122 -18.01 5.95 -4.17
CA CYS A 122 -18.84 6.80 -3.32
C CYS A 122 -18.43 6.78 -1.84
N ASP A 123 -17.84 5.67 -1.38
CA ASP A 123 -17.44 5.47 0.00
C ASP A 123 -16.08 6.11 0.36
N TYR A 124 -15.33 6.56 -0.66
CA TYR A 124 -14.08 7.28 -0.43
C TYR A 124 -14.29 8.52 0.46
N GLY A 125 -13.34 8.75 1.37
CA GLY A 125 -13.38 9.79 2.39
C GLY A 125 -14.22 9.42 3.62
N ARG A 126 -14.94 8.28 3.58
CA ARG A 126 -15.72 7.77 4.73
C ARG A 126 -15.24 6.40 5.17
N GLY A 127 -15.26 5.41 4.26
CA GLY A 127 -14.82 4.05 4.57
C GLY A 127 -13.37 3.77 4.17
N TRP A 128 -12.83 4.52 3.20
CA TRP A 128 -11.44 4.39 2.78
C TRP A 128 -10.91 5.71 2.17
N THR A 129 -9.60 5.88 2.15
CA THR A 129 -8.90 6.98 1.46
C THR A 129 -7.65 6.46 0.78
N TYR A 130 -7.06 7.27 -0.11
CA TYR A 130 -5.72 6.99 -0.61
C TYR A 130 -4.69 7.41 0.44
N VAL A 131 -3.67 6.58 0.60
CA VAL A 131 -2.54 6.82 1.48
C VAL A 131 -1.24 6.63 0.73
N ARG A 132 -0.21 7.30 1.22
CA ARG A 132 1.18 7.13 0.83
C ARG A 132 1.89 6.37 1.94
N LEU A 133 2.68 5.37 1.57
CA LEU A 133 3.64 4.74 2.46
C LEU A 133 5.05 5.18 2.07
N GLU A 134 5.80 5.69 3.04
CA GLU A 134 7.18 6.11 2.89
C GLU A 134 8.08 5.32 3.85
N VAL A 135 9.30 5.00 3.39
CA VAL A 135 10.38 4.47 4.24
C VAL A 135 11.63 5.30 4.05
N VAL A 136 12.20 5.76 5.15
CA VAL A 136 13.44 6.57 5.19
C VAL A 136 14.56 5.72 5.78
N ALA A 137 15.75 5.77 5.17
CA ALA A 137 16.95 5.16 5.74
C ALA A 137 17.88 6.21 6.35
N ILE A 138 18.16 6.02 7.63
CA ILE A 138 18.94 6.92 8.47
C ILE A 138 20.20 6.20 8.93
N ARG A 139 21.31 6.91 8.97
CA ARG A 139 22.52 6.45 9.65
C ARG A 139 23.15 7.60 10.39
N THR A 140 23.44 7.40 11.69
CA THR A 140 24.05 8.44 12.54
C THR A 140 23.31 9.79 12.44
N ASP A 141 21.98 9.75 12.60
CA ASP A 141 21.07 10.90 12.53
C ASP A 141 21.00 11.64 11.18
N ILE A 142 21.55 11.05 10.11
CA ILE A 142 21.51 11.60 8.75
C ILE A 142 20.57 10.75 7.91
N GLU A 143 19.55 11.38 7.33
CA GLU A 143 18.74 10.78 6.24
C GLU A 143 19.62 10.62 4.99
N LEU A 144 19.75 9.38 4.53
CA LEU A 144 20.58 9.03 3.38
C LEU A 144 19.75 8.71 2.13
N SER A 145 18.54 8.22 2.31
CA SER A 145 17.62 7.89 1.23
C SER A 145 16.17 7.82 1.72
N ARG A 146 15.26 7.80 0.76
CA ARG A 146 13.82 7.77 0.97
C ARG A 146 13.14 7.07 -0.20
N SER A 147 12.33 6.07 0.08
CA SER A 147 11.49 5.40 -0.91
C SER A 147 10.02 5.55 -0.54
N ALA A 148 9.14 5.77 -1.51
CA ALA A 148 7.71 5.94 -1.26
C ALA A 148 6.85 5.28 -2.34
N LEU A 149 5.66 4.86 -1.93
CA LEU A 149 4.58 4.40 -2.80
C LEU A 149 3.31 5.17 -2.49
N HIS A 150 2.64 5.65 -3.53
CA HIS A 150 1.42 6.43 -3.51
C HIS A 150 0.23 5.58 -4.00
N GLY A 151 -0.99 6.10 -3.87
CA GLY A 151 -2.16 5.40 -4.42
C GLY A 151 -2.59 4.14 -3.67
N LEU A 152 -2.12 3.96 -2.43
CA LEU A 152 -2.51 2.79 -1.63
C LEU A 152 -3.90 3.02 -1.04
N GLU A 153 -4.79 2.04 -1.13
CA GLU A 153 -6.08 2.13 -0.46
C GLU A 153 -5.88 1.89 1.06
N SER A 154 -6.37 2.78 1.90
CA SER A 154 -6.17 2.75 3.38
C SER A 154 -6.65 1.47 4.05
N ASP A 155 -7.58 0.75 3.42
CA ASP A 155 -8.19 -0.50 3.90
C ASP A 155 -7.55 -1.75 3.27
N SER A 156 -6.41 -1.63 2.60
CA SER A 156 -5.62 -2.77 2.06
C SER A 156 -5.13 -3.74 3.13
N GLY A 157 -5.12 -3.31 4.39
CA GLY A 157 -4.79 -4.13 5.56
C GLY A 157 -3.31 -4.12 5.94
N GLU A 158 -3.05 -4.47 7.20
CA GLU A 158 -1.73 -4.35 7.83
C GLU A 158 -0.66 -5.25 7.16
N ASP A 159 -1.01 -6.49 6.79
CA ASP A 159 -0.09 -7.40 6.09
C ASP A 159 0.43 -6.78 4.78
N TYR A 160 -0.44 -6.10 4.03
CA TYR A 160 -0.08 -5.45 2.77
C TYR A 160 0.82 -4.23 3.01
N PHE A 161 0.50 -3.39 4.00
CA PHE A 161 1.37 -2.26 4.36
C PHE A 161 2.74 -2.72 4.86
N THR A 162 2.78 -3.82 5.61
CA THR A 162 4.03 -4.38 6.14
C THR A 162 4.90 -4.97 5.03
N GLU A 163 4.31 -5.72 4.08
CA GLU A 163 5.02 -6.21 2.89
C GLU A 163 5.58 -5.03 2.08
N THR A 164 4.74 -4.03 1.81
CA THR A 164 5.14 -2.82 1.08
C THR A 164 6.25 -2.04 1.80
N ALA A 165 6.19 -1.90 3.13
CA ALA A 165 7.21 -1.22 3.91
C ALA A 165 8.58 -1.90 3.76
N PHE A 166 8.61 -3.24 3.80
CA PHE A 166 9.86 -3.96 3.61
C PHE A 166 10.40 -3.90 2.17
N GLU A 167 9.54 -3.89 1.16
CA GLU A 167 9.97 -3.67 -0.22
C GLU A 167 10.56 -2.27 -0.43
N LEU A 168 9.94 -1.24 0.16
CA LEU A 168 10.47 0.13 0.15
C LEU A 168 11.77 0.25 0.95
N ALA A 169 11.90 -0.49 2.05
CA ALA A 169 13.11 -0.55 2.85
C ALA A 169 14.30 -1.14 2.08
N ASP A 170 14.08 -2.20 1.32
CA ASP A 170 15.12 -2.79 0.48
C ASP A 170 15.67 -1.76 -0.52
N ARG A 171 14.77 -0.98 -1.16
CA ARG A 171 15.14 0.12 -2.07
C ARG A 171 15.86 1.25 -1.34
N ALA A 172 15.35 1.68 -0.19
CA ALA A 172 15.96 2.74 0.60
C ALA A 172 17.38 2.35 1.05
N ILE A 173 17.58 1.11 1.51
CA ILE A 173 18.91 0.61 1.89
C ILE A 173 19.87 0.61 0.69
N GLU A 174 19.42 0.14 -0.48
CA GLU A 174 20.22 0.13 -1.71
C GLU A 174 20.68 1.55 -2.08
N GLU A 175 19.75 2.50 -2.16
CA GLU A 175 20.04 3.91 -2.45
C GLU A 175 20.94 4.57 -1.40
N ALA A 176 20.76 4.25 -0.11
CA ALA A 176 21.60 4.75 0.96
C ALA A 176 23.04 4.21 0.87
N CYS A 177 23.20 2.94 0.52
CA CYS A 177 24.51 2.34 0.26
C CYS A 177 25.22 3.03 -0.92
N GLU A 178 24.49 3.33 -2.00
CA GLU A 178 25.02 4.10 -3.13
C GLU A 178 25.41 5.53 -2.74
N ALA A 179 24.59 6.21 -1.93
CA ALA A 179 24.89 7.55 -1.43
C ALA A 179 26.19 7.57 -0.61
N ILE A 180 26.34 6.64 0.36
CA ILE A 180 27.58 6.49 1.12
C ILE A 180 28.75 6.18 0.20
N GLY A 181 28.57 5.26 -0.75
CA GLY A 181 29.62 4.89 -1.72
C GLY A 181 30.11 6.08 -2.55
N ARG A 182 29.22 6.98 -2.97
CA ARG A 182 29.59 8.22 -3.66
C ARG A 182 30.36 9.18 -2.75
N LEU A 183 29.90 9.39 -1.52
CA LEU A 183 30.57 10.27 -0.55
C LEU A 183 31.99 9.79 -0.21
N CYS A 184 32.17 8.49 0.00
CA CYS A 184 33.49 7.92 0.32
C CYS A 184 34.47 7.91 -0.87
N ARG A 185 33.98 7.92 -2.12
CA ARG A 185 34.81 7.99 -3.34
C ARG A 185 35.08 9.41 -3.83
N SER A 186 34.48 10.41 -3.21
CA SER A 186 34.68 11.83 -3.55
C SER A 186 35.93 12.44 -2.88
N HIS A 187 36.79 11.58 -2.31
CA HIS A 187 38.08 11.89 -1.69
C HIS A 187 39.21 11.18 -2.45
#